data_AF-A0A941UHG3-F1
#
_entry.id   AF-A0A941UHG3-F1
#
_cell.length_a   1.000
_cell.length_b   1.000
_cell.length_c   1.000
_cell.angle_alpha   90.00
_cell.angle_beta   90.00
_cell.angle_gamma   90.00
#
_symmetry.space_group_name_H-M   'P 1'
#
loop_
_entity.id
_entity.type
_entity.pdbx_description
1 polymer ?
#
loop_
_entity_poly.entity_id
_entity_poly.type
_entity_poly.pdbx_seq_one_letter_code
_entity_poly.pdbx_strand_id
1 'polypeptide(L)'
;MTISEWLDEKDAEGVDVSQIVLPEDLSYDEDPDETIYFEEINPCGFLCKENHPFATVERFGHWYLCRGQDKKAGLHASGMEWRLLTKDKDFAIQTAKAHIE
;
A
#
# COMPACT_ATOMS: atom_id res chain seq x y z
N MET A 1 19.91 2.01 2.70
CA MET A 1 19.37 1.94 1.34
C MET A 1 17.94 2.42 1.42
N THR A 2 17.44 3.08 0.39
CA THR A 2 16.02 3.44 0.33
C THR A 2 15.19 2.22 -0.10
N ILE A 3 13.88 2.27 0.12
CA ILE A 3 12.89 1.33 -0.41
C ILE A 3 13.02 1.26 -1.93
N SER A 4 13.18 2.41 -2.60
CA SER A 4 13.34 2.44 -4.06
C SER A 4 14.59 1.70 -4.54
N GLU A 5 15.74 1.93 -3.89
CA GLU A 5 17.01 1.27 -4.23
C GLU A 5 16.92 -0.25 -4.02
N TRP A 6 16.36 -0.66 -2.89
CA TRP A 6 16.20 -2.08 -2.56
C TRP A 6 15.26 -2.80 -3.55
N LEU A 7 14.17 -2.15 -3.94
CA LEU A 7 13.25 -2.71 -4.94
C LEU A 7 13.90 -2.85 -6.31
N ASP A 8 14.72 -1.88 -6.73
CA ASP A 8 15.46 -1.97 -7.99
C ASP A 8 16.48 -3.12 -7.97
N GLU A 9 17.17 -3.35 -6.85
CA GLU A 9 18.06 -4.50 -6.69
C GLU A 9 17.30 -5.83 -6.84
N LYS A 10 16.13 -5.97 -6.20
CA LYS A 10 15.31 -7.19 -6.29
C LYS A 10 14.73 -7.41 -7.68
N ASP A 11 14.24 -6.35 -8.32
CA ASP A 11 13.73 -6.38 -9.70
C ASP A 11 14.85 -6.79 -10.69
N ALA A 12 16.07 -6.26 -10.51
CA ALA A 12 17.24 -6.61 -11.32
C ALA A 12 17.71 -8.06 -11.13
N GLU A 13 17.50 -8.65 -9.95
CA GLU A 13 17.71 -10.08 -9.67
C GLU A 13 16.63 -10.98 -10.32
N GLY A 14 15.60 -10.40 -10.94
CA GLY A 14 14.47 -11.12 -11.52
C GLY A 14 13.44 -11.57 -10.49
N VAL A 15 13.46 -11.01 -9.28
CA VAL A 15 12.44 -11.25 -8.26
C VAL A 15 11.19 -10.45 -8.61
N ASP A 16 10.04 -11.12 -8.60
CA ASP A 16 8.76 -10.42 -8.71
C ASP A 16 8.51 -9.59 -7.45
N VAL A 17 8.77 -8.29 -7.54
CA VAL A 17 8.58 -7.36 -6.43
C VAL A 17 7.12 -6.91 -6.27
N SER A 18 6.23 -7.25 -7.21
CA SER A 18 4.85 -6.73 -7.20
C SER A 18 4.09 -7.06 -5.93
N GLN A 19 4.41 -8.19 -5.28
CA GLN A 19 3.77 -8.66 -4.06
C GLN A 19 4.75 -8.84 -2.90
N ILE A 20 5.98 -8.32 -3.00
CA ILE A 20 7.03 -8.58 -2.00
C ILE A 20 6.74 -7.90 -0.66
N VAL A 21 7.16 -8.54 0.44
CA VAL A 21 7.15 -7.90 1.77
C VAL A 21 8.38 -7.01 1.86
N LEU A 22 8.19 -5.73 2.17
CA LEU A 22 9.31 -4.86 2.52
C LEU A 22 9.92 -5.35 3.86
N PRO A 23 11.26 -5.38 3.99
CA PRO A 23 11.90 -5.64 5.27
C PRO A 23 11.41 -4.66 6.35
N GLU A 24 11.19 -5.14 7.57
CA GLU A 24 10.62 -4.31 8.65
C GLU A 24 11.47 -3.06 8.91
N ASP A 25 12.78 -3.24 9.02
CA ASP A 25 13.78 -2.18 9.18
C ASP A 25 13.65 -1.11 8.09
N LEU A 26 13.50 -1.53 6.83
CA LEU A 26 13.34 -0.62 5.71
C LEU A 26 12.00 0.14 5.73
N SER A 27 10.93 -0.55 6.14
CA SER A 27 9.57 0.00 6.15
C SER A 27 9.32 1.04 7.23
N TYR A 28 10.12 1.05 8.30
CA TYR A 28 10.02 2.02 9.41
C TYR A 28 11.01 3.18 9.30
N ASP A 29 12.08 3.03 8.50
CA ASP A 29 13.16 4.02 8.41
C ASP A 29 12.96 5.07 7.31
N GLU A 30 11.97 4.91 6.42
CA GLU A 30 11.70 5.83 5.30
C GLU A 30 10.24 6.27 5.25
N ASP A 31 10.02 7.59 5.32
CA ASP A 31 8.74 8.22 5.01
C ASP A 31 8.51 8.24 3.49
N PRO A 32 7.27 8.08 3.02
CA PRO A 32 6.98 8.23 1.59
C PRO A 32 7.24 9.67 1.15
N ASP A 33 7.72 9.82 -0.09
CA ASP A 33 7.88 11.14 -0.71
C ASP A 33 6.52 11.86 -0.84
N GLU A 34 5.46 11.10 -1.08
CA GLU A 34 4.10 11.60 -1.29
C GLU A 34 3.05 10.51 -1.04
N THR A 35 1.96 10.85 -0.35
CA THR A 35 0.72 10.05 -0.34
C THR A 35 -0.20 10.54 -1.47
N ILE A 36 -0.33 9.73 -2.51
CA ILE A 36 -1.03 10.10 -3.76
C ILE A 36 -2.53 9.83 -3.64
N TYR A 37 -2.90 8.80 -2.89
CA TYR A 37 -4.28 8.42 -2.67
C TYR A 37 -4.43 7.84 -1.27
N PHE A 38 -5.54 8.18 -0.63
CA PHE A 38 -5.97 7.59 0.63
C PHE A 38 -7.49 7.64 0.70
N GLU A 39 -8.10 6.50 0.98
CA GLU A 39 -9.53 6.38 1.24
C GLU A 39 -9.75 5.34 2.33
N GLU A 40 -10.66 5.64 3.26
CA GLU A 40 -11.03 4.78 4.38
C GLU A 40 -12.56 4.73 4.48
N ILE A 41 -13.11 3.53 4.64
CA ILE A 41 -14.55 3.34 4.91
C ILE A 41 -14.77 3.40 6.41
N ASN A 42 -14.93 4.62 6.93
CA ASN A 42 -15.13 4.87 8.35
C ASN A 42 -16.49 5.53 8.66
N PRO A 43 -17.59 4.75 8.70
CA PRO A 43 -18.90 5.26 9.10
C PRO A 43 -19.01 5.50 10.62
N CYS A 44 -18.08 4.95 11.42
CA CYS A 44 -18.07 5.06 12.88
C CYS A 44 -17.55 6.43 13.36
N GLY A 45 -16.77 7.11 12.51
CA GLY A 45 -16.20 8.42 12.76
C GLY A 45 -14.80 8.35 13.39
N PHE A 46 -14.18 9.52 13.48
CA PHE A 46 -12.76 9.69 13.81
C PHE A 46 -12.32 9.12 15.17
N LEU A 47 -13.22 8.95 16.13
CA LEU A 47 -12.89 8.43 17.47
C LEU A 47 -12.92 6.89 17.54
N CYS A 48 -13.40 6.22 16.50
CA CYS A 48 -13.35 4.76 16.44
C CYS A 48 -11.91 4.31 16.25
N LYS A 49 -11.44 3.43 17.14
CA LYS A 49 -10.08 2.87 17.12
C LYS A 49 -10.03 1.46 16.52
N GLU A 50 -11.18 0.97 16.06
CA GLU A 50 -11.25 -0.35 15.43
C GLU A 50 -10.79 -0.29 13.98
N ASN A 51 -10.55 -1.47 13.40
CA ASN A 51 -10.05 -1.58 12.05
C ASN A 51 -11.13 -1.19 11.02
N HIS A 52 -10.74 -0.45 10.00
CA HIS A 52 -11.64 -0.09 8.91
C HIS A 52 -10.96 -0.43 7.58
N PRO A 53 -11.71 -0.94 6.59
CA PRO A 53 -11.18 -1.06 5.24
C PRO A 53 -10.66 0.27 4.75
N PHE A 54 -9.45 0.24 4.20
CA PHE A 54 -8.79 1.41 3.65
C PHE A 54 -7.96 1.02 2.43
N ALA A 55 -7.62 2.01 1.63
CA ALA A 55 -6.69 1.88 0.53
C ALA A 55 -5.78 3.11 0.50
N THR A 56 -4.48 2.90 0.29
CA THR A 56 -3.52 3.98 0.14
C THR A 56 -2.58 3.72 -1.03
N VAL A 57 -2.04 4.80 -1.61
CA VAL A 57 -0.95 4.78 -2.60
C VAL A 57 0.12 5.77 -2.13
N GLU A 58 1.29 5.23 -1.83
CA GLU A 58 2.45 5.96 -1.29
C GLU A 58 3.61 5.86 -2.29
N ARG A 59 4.32 6.97 -2.54
CA ARG A 59 5.45 7.03 -3.48
C ARG A 59 6.78 6.96 -2.75
N PHE A 60 7.67 6.09 -3.22
CA PHE A 60 9.06 5.97 -2.80
C PHE A 60 9.95 6.03 -4.03
N GLY A 61 10.53 7.19 -4.33
CA GLY A 61 11.24 7.41 -5.59
C GLY A 61 10.33 7.23 -6.79
N HIS A 62 10.64 6.25 -7.65
CA HIS A 62 9.83 5.85 -8.82
C HIS A 62 8.92 4.64 -8.58
N TRP A 63 8.87 4.13 -7.34
CA TRP A 63 7.97 3.05 -6.96
C TRP A 63 6.73 3.58 -6.24
N TYR A 64 5.62 2.89 -6.47
CA TYR A 64 4.33 3.14 -5.85
C TYR A 64 3.92 1.90 -5.05
N LEU A 65 3.86 2.06 -3.73
CA LEU A 65 3.30 1.06 -2.83
C LEU A 65 1.81 1.37 -2.67
N CYS A 66 0.97 0.48 -3.17
CA CYS A 66 -0.44 0.50 -2.84
C CYS A 66 -0.77 -0.64 -1.88
N ARG A 67 -1.54 -0.35 -0.83
CA ARG A 67 -1.88 -1.32 0.21
C ARG A 67 -3.19 -0.96 0.89
N GLY A 68 -3.77 -1.94 1.55
CA GLY A 68 -5.03 -1.72 2.25
C GLY A 68 -5.66 -3.00 2.75
N GLN A 69 -6.92 -2.87 3.15
CA GLN A 69 -7.83 -3.97 3.41
C GLN A 69 -9.05 -3.81 2.50
N ASP A 70 -9.43 -4.88 1.80
CA ASP A 70 -10.57 -4.86 0.88
C ASP A 70 -11.87 -4.55 1.61
N LYS A 71 -12.73 -3.70 1.01
CA LYS A 71 -14.06 -3.38 1.52
C LYS A 71 -14.89 -4.60 1.86
N LYS A 72 -14.73 -5.71 1.13
CA LYS A 72 -15.44 -6.97 1.35
C LYS A 72 -15.10 -7.65 2.67
N ALA A 73 -14.00 -7.28 3.32
CA ALA A 73 -13.69 -7.74 4.67
C ALA A 73 -14.79 -7.31 5.67
N GLY A 74 -15.39 -6.14 5.43
CA GLY A 74 -16.36 -5.53 6.33
C GLY A 74 -15.70 -4.68 7.43
N LEU A 75 -16.53 -3.91 8.13
CA LEU A 75 -16.09 -3.04 9.23
C LEU A 75 -15.57 -3.87 10.40
N HIS A 76 -14.47 -3.42 11.01
CA HIS A 76 -13.86 -4.01 12.21
C HIS A 76 -13.37 -5.45 12.02
N ALA A 77 -13.32 -5.95 10.78
CA ALA A 77 -12.83 -7.27 10.45
C ALA A 77 -11.30 -7.26 10.26
N SER A 78 -10.67 -8.41 10.45
CA SER A 78 -9.29 -8.68 10.02
C SER A 78 -9.28 -9.54 8.76
N GLY A 79 -8.18 -9.56 8.01
CA GLY A 79 -8.07 -10.34 6.78
C GLY A 79 -8.34 -9.52 5.52
N MET A 80 -8.09 -10.13 4.35
CA MET A 80 -8.16 -9.48 3.03
C MET A 80 -7.24 -8.25 2.92
N GLU A 81 -6.14 -8.24 3.68
CA GLU A 81 -5.05 -7.32 3.46
C GLU A 81 -4.42 -7.59 2.10
N TRP A 82 -4.14 -6.52 1.38
CA TRP A 82 -3.56 -6.60 0.06
C TRP A 82 -2.48 -5.54 -0.08
N ARG A 83 -1.57 -5.78 -1.02
CA ARG A 83 -0.58 -4.80 -1.45
C ARG A 83 -0.24 -5.02 -2.91
N LEU A 84 0.31 -4.00 -3.53
CA LEU A 84 0.93 -4.09 -4.84
C LEU A 84 2.03 -3.02 -4.91
N LEU A 85 3.20 -3.42 -5.41
CA LEU A 85 4.29 -2.53 -5.79
C LEU A 85 4.34 -2.43 -7.31
N THR A 86 4.43 -1.20 -7.83
CA THR A 86 4.50 -0.94 -9.27
C THR A 86 5.26 0.34 -9.56
N LYS A 87 5.82 0.47 -10.77
CA LYS A 87 6.37 1.73 -11.31
C LYS A 87 5.30 2.57 -12.03
N ASP A 88 4.10 2.01 -12.23
CA ASP A 88 2.97 2.67 -12.89
C ASP A 88 2.03 3.31 -11.87
N LYS A 89 2.03 4.65 -11.85
CA LYS A 89 1.20 5.47 -10.95
C LYS A 89 -0.29 5.24 -11.17
N ASP A 90 -0.73 5.24 -12.42
CA ASP A 90 -2.15 5.18 -12.75
C ASP A 90 -2.69 3.79 -12.41
N PHE A 91 -1.91 2.75 -12.68
CA PHE A 91 -2.23 1.38 -12.27
C PHE A 91 -2.32 1.22 -10.75
N ALA A 92 -1.41 1.86 -9.99
CA ALA A 92 -1.46 1.86 -8.52
C ALA A 92 -2.76 2.48 -7.98
N ILE A 93 -3.14 3.65 -8.52
CA ILE A 93 -4.38 4.35 -8.13
C ILE A 93 -5.61 3.54 -8.50
N GLN A 94 -5.65 2.98 -9.71
CA GLN A 94 -6.77 2.15 -10.17
C GLN A 94 -6.95 0.91 -9.29
N THR A 95 -5.83 0.26 -8.92
CA THR A 95 -5.85 -0.90 -8.02
C THR A 95 -6.40 -0.52 -6.65
N ALA A 96 -5.92 0.58 -6.06
CA ALA A 96 -6.39 1.04 -4.76
C ALA A 96 -7.90 1.34 -4.75
N LYS A 97 -8.39 2.03 -5.78
CA LYS A 97 -9.83 2.28 -5.95
C LYS A 97 -10.64 1.00 -6.09
N ALA A 98 -10.17 0.04 -6.89
CA ALA A 98 -10.89 -1.22 -7.12
C ALA A 98 -11.11 -2.07 -5.84
N HIS A 99 -10.30 -1.85 -4.80
CA HIS A 99 -10.43 -2.55 -3.52
C HIS A 99 -11.35 -1.84 -2.51
N ILE A 100 -11.64 -0.54 -2.72
CA ILE A 100 -12.35 0.28 -1.73
C ILE A 100 -13.66 0.90 -2.25
N GLU A 101 -13.80 1.10 -3.56
CA GLU A 101 -15.04 1.56 -4.21
C GLU A 101 -16.05 0.40 -4.37
#